data_AF-C5M7H0-F1
#
_entry.id   AF-C5M7H0-F1
#
_cell.length_a   1.000
_cell.length_b   1.000
_cell.length_c   1.000
_cell.angle_alpha   90.00
_cell.angle_beta   90.00
_cell.angle_gamma   90.00
#
_symmetry.space_group_name_H-M   'P 1'
#
loop_
_entity.id
_entity.type
_entity.pdbx_description
1 polymer ?
#
loop_
_entity_poly.entity_id
_entity_poly.type
_entity_poly.pdbx_seq_one_letter_code
_entity_poly.pdbx_strand_id
1 'polypeptide(L)'
;MPSVPPTIDYKKVKELLISTYAREKINHDNKRSLALQKEIVHDSQLPVVSSIHSMANCIERYRDTNALDIALDTIDLEKIYGNLEKREKENTNPELDYDDLLVFELLHYFKNDFFSWVNKPKCSCGSEDVHSKGGKRGAPGNPDQISIIEVYQCKSCGKLVEFPRINNPVSLLKSRKGRCGEWVNCFMLILQALIGGGDTDRIRYVWNHEDHVWCEYYSNSSKRWIHLDPCEAVADEPLLYCNNWGKKMSFVIGFNRHYIIDLSDKYITPEKQISKASITSESKVKSAIHYINSKKQSDFYRQLKIQMNEEQALIKVYEEIIVPHNAETLKKSEKELPSTTTSDLPVGRQSGSAEWTKSRGEDGK
;
A
#
# COMPACT_ATOMS: atom_id res chain seq x y z
N MET A 1 -37.04 -47.41 25.31
CA MET A 1 -36.48 -46.06 25.51
C MET A 1 -36.45 -45.36 24.17
N PRO A 2 -37.06 -44.18 23.99
CA PRO A 2 -36.92 -43.44 22.74
C PRO A 2 -35.45 -43.05 22.56
N SER A 3 -34.88 -43.40 21.40
CA SER A 3 -33.52 -43.04 21.03
C SER A 3 -33.39 -41.52 21.01
N VAL A 4 -32.53 -40.97 21.86
CA VAL A 4 -32.14 -39.56 21.78
C VAL A 4 -31.54 -39.33 20.39
N PRO A 5 -32.09 -38.42 19.56
CA PRO A 5 -31.53 -38.16 18.25
C PRO A 5 -30.07 -37.70 18.41
N PRO A 6 -29.15 -38.13 17.52
CA PRO A 6 -27.75 -37.75 17.64
C PRO A 6 -27.63 -36.23 17.64
N THR A 7 -26.99 -35.68 18.67
CA THR A 7 -26.73 -34.25 18.79
C THR A 7 -25.79 -33.83 17.67
N ILE A 8 -26.26 -32.93 16.80
CA ILE A 8 -25.46 -32.40 15.70
C ILE A 8 -24.33 -31.53 16.25
N ASP A 9 -23.09 -31.85 15.90
CA ASP A 9 -21.94 -31.00 16.17
C ASP A 9 -21.86 -29.87 15.14
N TYR A 10 -22.49 -28.74 15.46
CA TYR A 10 -22.51 -27.57 14.59
C TYR A 10 -21.11 -26.97 14.34
N LYS A 11 -20.15 -27.15 15.24
CA LYS A 11 -18.78 -26.68 15.03
C LYS A 11 -18.13 -27.47 13.91
N LYS A 12 -18.23 -28.80 13.97
CA LYS A 12 -17.73 -29.69 12.91
C LYS A 12 -18.41 -29.43 11.56
N VAL A 13 -19.73 -29.20 11.57
CA VAL A 13 -20.47 -28.86 10.35
C VAL A 13 -19.99 -27.52 9.75
N LYS A 14 -19.75 -26.51 10.59
CA LYS A 14 -19.20 -25.22 10.16
C LYS A 14 -17.81 -25.39 9.53
N GLU A 15 -16.89 -26.09 10.19
CA GLU A 15 -15.52 -26.31 9.71
C GLU A 15 -15.51 -27.08 8.38
N LEU A 16 -16.35 -28.11 8.24
CA LEU A 16 -16.51 -28.85 7.00
C LEU A 16 -17.06 -27.99 5.86
N LEU A 17 -18.06 -27.15 6.15
CA LEU A 17 -18.64 -26.24 5.16
C LEU A 17 -17.61 -25.22 4.67
N ILE A 18 -16.88 -24.59 5.59
CA ILE A 18 -15.86 -23.59 5.29
C ILE A 18 -14.74 -24.21 4.44
N SER A 19 -14.19 -25.34 4.89
CA SER A 19 -13.08 -25.99 4.19
C SER A 19 -13.50 -26.49 2.79
N THR A 20 -14.71 -27.04 2.66
CA THR A 20 -15.26 -27.46 1.36
C THR A 20 -15.45 -26.28 0.42
N TYR A 21 -16.06 -25.19 0.89
CA TYR A 21 -16.23 -23.98 0.09
C TYR A 21 -14.88 -23.40 -0.37
N ALA A 22 -13.90 -23.30 0.55
CA ALA A 22 -12.57 -22.81 0.21
C ALA A 22 -11.89 -23.66 -0.86
N ARG A 23 -11.99 -25.00 -0.75
CA ARG A 23 -11.44 -25.94 -1.74
C ARG A 23 -12.06 -25.72 -3.11
N GLU A 24 -13.40 -25.68 -3.18
CA GLU A 24 -14.12 -25.47 -4.44
C GLU A 24 -13.81 -24.09 -5.04
N LYS A 25 -13.69 -23.06 -4.21
CA LYS A 25 -13.31 -21.71 -4.65
C LYS A 25 -11.91 -21.68 -5.26
N ILE A 26 -10.92 -22.27 -4.59
CA ILE A 26 -9.54 -22.37 -5.11
C ILE A 26 -9.53 -23.13 -6.45
N ASN A 27 -10.24 -24.26 -6.53
CA ASN A 27 -10.33 -25.07 -7.74
C ASN A 27 -10.98 -24.31 -8.90
N HIS A 28 -12.07 -23.60 -8.62
CA HIS A 28 -12.76 -22.76 -9.59
C HIS A 28 -11.85 -21.66 -10.12
N ASP A 29 -11.19 -20.92 -9.23
CA ASP A 29 -10.34 -19.79 -9.61
C ASP A 29 -9.10 -20.26 -10.39
N ASN A 30 -8.53 -21.41 -10.03
CA ASN A 30 -7.43 -22.00 -10.78
C ASN A 30 -7.82 -22.40 -12.20
N LYS A 31 -9.00 -23.03 -12.38
CA LYS A 31 -9.52 -23.35 -13.72
C LYS A 31 -9.72 -22.09 -14.56
N ARG A 32 -10.30 -21.05 -13.98
CA ARG A 32 -10.51 -19.77 -14.65
C ARG A 32 -9.18 -19.09 -15.01
N SER A 33 -8.20 -19.09 -14.11
CA SER A 33 -6.87 -18.55 -14.34
C SER A 33 -6.10 -19.28 -15.44
N LEU A 34 -6.23 -20.61 -15.53
CA LEU A 34 -5.64 -21.39 -16.63
C LEU A 34 -6.25 -21.01 -17.98
N ALA A 35 -7.56 -20.76 -18.04
CA ALA A 35 -8.22 -20.31 -19.26
C ALA A 35 -7.73 -18.92 -19.70
N LEU A 36 -7.47 -18.01 -18.76
CA LEU A 36 -7.01 -16.64 -19.03
C LEU A 36 -5.50 -16.53 -19.33
N GLN A 37 -4.72 -17.59 -19.10
CA GLN A 37 -3.24 -17.51 -19.11
C GLN A 37 -2.67 -16.96 -20.42
N LYS A 38 -3.19 -17.41 -21.58
CA LYS A 38 -2.70 -16.95 -22.89
C LYS A 38 -3.00 -15.47 -23.13
N GLU A 39 -4.21 -15.03 -22.78
CA GLU A 39 -4.65 -13.64 -22.92
C GLU A 39 -3.80 -12.72 -22.03
N ILE A 40 -3.52 -13.12 -20.79
CA ILE A 40 -2.75 -12.33 -19.85
C ILE A 40 -1.29 -12.15 -20.28
N VAL A 41 -0.68 -13.17 -20.89
CA VAL A 41 0.68 -13.02 -21.45
C VAL A 41 0.69 -11.95 -22.55
N HIS A 42 -0.32 -11.95 -23.42
CA HIS A 42 -0.45 -10.96 -24.47
C HIS A 42 -0.72 -9.55 -23.90
N ASP A 43 -1.57 -9.46 -22.88
CA ASP A 43 -1.99 -8.20 -22.27
C ASP A 43 -0.97 -7.62 -21.28
N SER A 44 0.09 -8.35 -20.95
CA SER A 44 1.12 -7.96 -19.97
C SER A 44 1.82 -6.62 -20.28
N GLN A 45 1.77 -6.17 -21.53
CA GLN A 45 2.35 -4.90 -21.99
C GLN A 45 1.37 -3.71 -21.90
N LEU A 46 0.09 -3.97 -21.64
CA LEU A 46 -0.90 -2.90 -21.56
C LEU A 46 -0.65 -2.00 -20.34
N PRO A 47 -0.99 -0.70 -20.44
CA PRO A 47 -0.99 0.20 -19.29
C PRO A 47 -1.79 -0.40 -18.14
N VAL A 48 -1.37 -0.11 -16.91
CA VAL A 48 -1.93 -0.65 -15.65
C VAL A 48 -1.69 -2.15 -15.47
N VAL A 49 -1.95 -2.99 -16.47
CA VAL A 49 -1.70 -4.44 -16.43
C VAL A 49 -0.21 -4.74 -16.22
N SER A 50 0.68 -4.05 -16.94
CA SER A 50 2.13 -4.16 -16.77
C SER A 50 2.58 -3.77 -15.35
N SER A 51 2.00 -2.69 -14.79
CA SER A 51 2.25 -2.26 -13.41
C SER A 51 1.77 -3.29 -12.40
N ILE A 52 0.56 -3.82 -12.58
CA ILE A 52 0.00 -4.89 -11.73
C ILE A 52 0.92 -6.11 -11.71
N HIS A 53 1.44 -6.54 -12.86
CA HIS A 53 2.38 -7.66 -12.91
C HIS A 53 3.71 -7.36 -12.23
N SER A 54 4.30 -6.18 -12.49
CA SER A 54 5.61 -5.83 -11.93
C SER A 54 5.57 -5.59 -10.42
N MET A 55 4.43 -5.13 -9.90
CA MET A 55 4.25 -4.79 -8.48
C MET A 55 3.55 -5.90 -7.68
N ALA A 56 3.16 -7.02 -8.32
CA ALA A 56 2.36 -8.08 -7.70
C ALA A 56 2.90 -8.58 -6.35
N ASN A 57 4.22 -8.62 -6.19
CA ASN A 57 4.90 -9.10 -4.98
C ASN A 57 5.72 -7.99 -4.30
N CYS A 58 5.33 -6.72 -4.47
CA CYS A 58 6.09 -5.59 -3.93
C CYS A 58 6.20 -5.62 -2.40
N ILE A 59 5.23 -6.23 -1.70
CA ILE A 59 5.20 -6.34 -0.24
C ILE A 59 6.31 -7.25 0.32
N GLU A 60 6.78 -8.24 -0.44
CA GLU A 60 7.78 -9.22 0.04
C GLU A 60 9.10 -8.56 0.46
N ARG A 61 9.44 -7.40 -0.11
CA ARG A 61 10.66 -6.67 0.23
C ARG A 61 10.68 -6.11 1.66
N TYR A 62 9.52 -5.99 2.29
CA TYR A 62 9.40 -5.48 3.66
C TYR A 62 9.43 -6.61 4.70
N ARG A 63 9.64 -7.87 4.30
CA ARG A 63 9.55 -9.03 5.21
C ARG A 63 10.90 -9.61 5.62
N ASP A 64 12.01 -9.03 5.14
CA ASP A 64 13.35 -9.44 5.55
C ASP A 64 13.56 -9.11 7.03
N THR A 65 13.77 -10.13 7.87
CA THR A 65 13.83 -9.94 9.33
C THR A 65 14.98 -9.03 9.74
N ASN A 66 16.13 -9.12 9.07
CA ASN A 66 17.26 -8.24 9.33
C ASN A 66 16.95 -6.78 8.96
N ALA A 67 16.22 -6.53 7.86
CA ALA A 67 15.75 -5.20 7.52
C ALA A 67 14.76 -4.64 8.54
N LEU A 68 13.91 -5.49 9.14
CA LEU A 68 12.98 -5.11 10.20
C LEU A 68 13.72 -4.73 11.48
N ASP A 69 14.70 -5.54 11.89
CA ASP A 69 15.54 -5.24 13.06
C ASP A 69 16.28 -3.90 12.87
N ILE A 70 16.89 -3.69 11.69
CA ILE A 70 17.55 -2.41 11.37
C ILE A 70 16.57 -1.24 11.42
N ALA A 71 15.31 -1.43 10.99
CA ALA A 71 14.31 -0.38 11.06
C ALA A 71 14.00 0.01 12.51
N LEU A 72 13.79 -0.97 13.39
CA LEU A 72 13.54 -0.73 14.82
C LEU A 72 14.74 -0.08 15.52
N ASP A 73 15.96 -0.51 15.20
CA ASP A 73 17.19 0.08 15.75
C ASP A 73 17.42 1.53 15.26
N THR A 74 16.83 1.92 14.13
CA THR A 74 17.10 3.24 13.51
C THR A 74 16.11 4.32 13.95
N ILE A 75 14.88 3.94 14.30
CA ILE A 75 13.82 4.88 14.69
C ILE A 75 13.88 5.18 16.20
N ASP A 76 13.40 6.37 16.57
CA ASP A 76 13.35 6.80 17.97
C ASP A 76 12.10 6.21 18.66
N LEU A 77 12.21 4.94 19.08
CA LEU A 77 11.14 4.23 19.75
C LEU A 77 10.70 4.92 21.05
N GLU A 78 11.63 5.50 21.80
CA GLU A 78 11.32 6.23 23.04
C GLU A 78 10.40 7.42 22.75
N LYS A 79 10.71 8.22 21.73
CA LYS A 79 9.85 9.34 21.31
C LYS A 79 8.49 8.88 20.80
N ILE A 80 8.46 7.85 19.95
CA ILE A 80 7.21 7.31 19.40
C ILE A 80 6.30 6.81 20.52
N TYR A 81 6.79 5.92 21.38
CA TYR A 81 5.98 5.36 22.48
C TYR A 81 5.65 6.40 23.55
N GLY A 82 6.55 7.34 23.85
CA GLY A 82 6.26 8.44 24.78
C GLY A 82 5.17 9.40 24.29
N ASN A 83 5.03 9.59 22.98
CA ASN A 83 3.91 10.33 22.40
C ASN A 83 2.65 9.48 22.25
N LEU A 84 2.79 8.18 21.99
CA LEU A 84 1.66 7.25 21.97
C LEU A 84 0.91 7.22 23.31
N GLU A 85 1.63 7.19 24.43
CA GLU A 85 1.02 7.26 25.77
C GLU A 85 0.15 8.51 25.98
N LYS A 86 0.52 9.64 25.34
CA LYS A 86 -0.29 10.86 25.38
C LYS A 86 -1.54 10.69 24.53
N ARG A 87 -1.39 10.16 23.30
CA ARG A 87 -2.52 9.88 22.40
C ARG A 87 -3.52 8.92 23.03
N GLU A 88 -3.07 7.89 23.74
CA GLU A 88 -3.96 6.97 24.46
C GLU A 88 -4.80 7.69 25.54
N LYS A 89 -4.17 8.59 26.31
CA LYS A 89 -4.86 9.37 27.35
C LYS A 89 -5.86 10.38 26.77
N GLU A 90 -5.57 10.91 25.58
CA GLU A 90 -6.40 11.89 24.88
C GLU A 90 -7.42 11.22 23.95
N ASN A 91 -7.31 9.92 23.68
CA ASN A 91 -8.17 9.21 22.76
C ASN A 91 -9.61 9.14 23.32
N THR A 92 -10.52 9.75 22.58
CA THR A 92 -11.96 9.72 22.86
C THR A 92 -12.74 8.88 21.86
N ASN A 93 -12.08 8.35 20.83
CA ASN A 93 -12.72 7.51 19.81
C ASN A 93 -12.59 6.03 20.20
N PRO A 94 -13.69 5.34 20.58
CA PRO A 94 -13.66 3.94 20.95
C PRO A 94 -13.41 2.99 19.77
N GLU A 95 -13.45 3.49 18.53
CA GLU A 95 -13.15 2.70 17.33
C GLU A 95 -11.65 2.56 17.05
N LEU A 96 -10.80 3.34 17.73
CA LEU A 96 -9.35 3.29 17.59
C LEU A 96 -8.73 2.47 18.72
N ASP A 97 -7.98 1.43 18.36
CA ASP A 97 -7.17 0.65 19.29
C ASP A 97 -5.73 1.18 19.42
N TYR A 98 -4.92 0.49 20.22
CA TYR A 98 -3.51 0.82 20.45
C TYR A 98 -2.69 0.88 19.15
N ASP A 99 -2.91 -0.08 18.24
CA ASP A 99 -2.18 -0.12 16.98
C ASP A 99 -2.61 1.04 16.09
N ASP A 100 -3.89 1.38 16.08
CA ASP A 100 -4.40 2.52 15.32
C ASP A 100 -3.71 3.82 15.77
N LEU A 101 -3.62 4.04 17.09
CA LEU A 101 -2.94 5.20 17.66
C LEU A 101 -1.43 5.19 17.40
N LEU A 102 -0.78 4.02 17.46
CA LEU A 102 0.65 3.85 17.14
C LEU A 102 0.92 4.21 15.67
N VAL A 103 0.08 3.76 14.75
CA VAL A 103 0.21 4.08 13.32
C VAL A 103 0.04 5.58 13.07
N PHE A 104 -0.88 6.23 13.77
CA PHE A 104 -1.09 7.68 13.65
C PHE A 104 0.09 8.48 14.23
N GLU A 105 0.66 8.04 15.35
CA GLU A 105 1.90 8.64 15.85
C GLU A 105 3.07 8.41 14.91
N LEU A 106 3.19 7.22 14.32
CA LEU A 106 4.24 6.92 13.36
C LEU A 106 4.17 7.84 12.13
N LEU A 107 2.98 8.13 11.60
CA LEU A 107 2.81 9.11 10.51
C LEU A 107 3.35 10.49 10.90
N HIS A 108 3.01 10.95 12.11
CA HIS A 108 3.44 12.24 12.63
C HIS A 108 4.97 12.28 12.80
N TYR A 109 5.54 11.31 13.49
CA TYR A 109 6.99 11.16 13.68
C TYR A 109 7.72 11.09 12.33
N PHE A 110 7.24 10.27 11.40
CA PHE A 110 7.92 10.05 10.13
C PHE A 110 8.07 11.35 9.33
N LYS A 111 7.00 12.15 9.26
CA LYS A 111 7.01 13.41 8.52
C LYS A 111 7.78 14.52 9.21
N ASN A 112 7.60 14.66 10.53
CA ASN A 112 8.09 15.85 11.24
C ASN A 112 9.50 15.69 11.80
N ASP A 113 9.95 14.44 12.02
CA ASP A 113 11.21 14.16 12.70
C ASP A 113 12.17 13.28 11.88
N PHE A 114 11.64 12.31 11.14
CA PHE A 114 12.49 11.26 10.55
C PHE A 114 12.89 11.53 9.10
N PHE A 115 11.94 11.85 8.22
CA PHE A 115 12.13 11.84 6.77
C PHE A 115 11.90 13.23 6.15
N SER A 116 12.66 13.58 5.12
CA SER A 116 12.64 14.92 4.51
C SER A 116 12.30 14.89 3.02
N TRP A 117 11.51 15.86 2.57
CA TRP A 117 11.13 15.98 1.17
C TRP A 117 12.27 16.61 0.34
N VAL A 118 12.51 16.08 -0.86
CA VAL A 118 13.51 16.61 -1.80
C VAL A 118 12.84 16.95 -3.13
N ASN A 119 12.57 18.24 -3.34
CA ASN A 119 12.16 18.71 -4.67
C ASN A 119 13.37 18.70 -5.63
N LYS A 120 14.44 19.38 -5.23
CA LYS A 120 15.74 19.40 -5.91
C LYS A 120 16.85 19.19 -4.88
N PRO A 121 17.97 18.54 -5.23
CA PRO A 121 19.05 18.32 -4.28
C PRO A 121 19.80 19.62 -3.99
N LYS A 122 20.22 19.78 -2.73
CA LYS A 122 21.08 20.88 -2.29
C LYS A 122 22.51 20.67 -2.74
N CYS A 123 23.16 21.71 -3.25
CA CYS A 123 24.58 21.65 -3.60
C CYS A 123 25.46 21.68 -2.35
N SER A 124 26.65 21.09 -2.43
CA SER A 124 27.65 21.13 -1.34
C SER A 124 28.15 22.54 -1.00
N CYS A 125 27.93 23.54 -1.86
CA CYS A 125 28.18 24.94 -1.53
C CYS A 125 27.04 25.62 -0.75
N GLY A 126 25.97 24.89 -0.43
CA GLY A 126 24.80 25.40 0.29
C GLY A 126 23.70 26.00 -0.60
N SER A 127 23.96 26.19 -1.90
CA SER A 127 22.94 26.68 -2.84
C SER A 127 21.91 25.62 -3.19
N GLU A 128 20.64 26.02 -3.26
CA GLU A 128 19.51 25.22 -3.70
C GLU A 128 19.08 25.57 -5.14
N ASP A 129 19.69 26.60 -5.73
CA ASP A 129 19.44 26.97 -7.12
C ASP A 129 20.22 26.06 -8.07
N VAL A 130 19.57 24.96 -8.43
CA VAL A 130 20.07 23.96 -9.35
C VAL A 130 19.10 23.77 -10.53
N HIS A 131 19.65 23.52 -11.72
CA HIS A 131 18.88 23.13 -12.91
C HIS A 131 19.20 21.70 -13.33
N SER A 132 18.17 20.99 -13.80
CA SER A 132 18.32 19.61 -14.26
C SER A 132 19.21 19.53 -15.50
N LYS A 133 20.03 18.49 -15.55
CA LYS A 133 20.85 18.05 -16.70
C LYS A 133 20.39 16.68 -17.22
N GLY A 134 19.19 16.24 -16.83
CA GLY A 134 18.67 14.91 -17.14
C GLY A 134 19.02 13.90 -16.05
N GLY A 135 19.08 12.63 -16.44
CA GLY A 135 19.41 11.54 -15.52
C GLY A 135 20.17 10.40 -16.21
N LYS A 136 20.86 9.61 -15.41
CA LYS A 136 21.57 8.39 -15.84
C LYS A 136 21.05 7.19 -15.07
N ARG A 137 21.11 6.00 -15.68
CA ARG A 137 20.68 4.76 -15.00
C ARG A 137 21.62 4.44 -13.84
N GLY A 138 21.06 3.93 -12.74
CA GLY A 138 21.88 3.32 -11.69
C GLY A 138 22.61 2.09 -12.21
N ALA A 139 23.76 1.77 -11.61
CA ALA A 139 24.54 0.60 -11.98
C ALA A 139 23.73 -0.68 -11.72
N PRO A 140 23.67 -1.66 -12.65
CA PRO A 140 23.05 -2.95 -12.39
C PRO A 140 23.63 -3.61 -11.13
N GLY A 141 22.78 -4.18 -10.28
CA GLY A 141 23.22 -4.86 -9.05
C GLY A 141 23.69 -3.94 -7.93
N ASN A 142 23.52 -2.61 -8.04
CA ASN A 142 23.87 -1.71 -6.95
C ASN A 142 23.04 -2.02 -5.67
N PRO A 143 23.66 -2.01 -4.48
CA PRO A 143 22.99 -2.44 -3.24
C PRO A 143 21.84 -1.52 -2.83
N ASP A 144 21.88 -0.25 -3.22
CA ASP A 144 20.83 0.75 -2.95
C ASP A 144 19.63 0.63 -3.91
N GLN A 145 19.70 -0.29 -4.87
CA GLN A 145 18.70 -0.52 -5.90
C GLN A 145 18.29 0.78 -6.65
N ILE A 146 19.27 1.65 -6.91
CA ILE A 146 19.07 2.93 -7.59
C ILE A 146 18.55 2.66 -9.01
N SER A 147 17.37 3.17 -9.32
CA SER A 147 16.78 3.05 -10.66
C SER A 147 17.33 4.10 -11.63
N ILE A 148 17.36 5.35 -11.17
CA ILE A 148 17.86 6.51 -11.90
C ILE A 148 18.60 7.45 -10.95
N ILE A 149 19.63 8.11 -11.48
CA ILE A 149 20.37 9.19 -10.82
C ILE A 149 20.03 10.46 -11.58
N GLU A 150 19.25 11.34 -10.96
CA GLU A 150 19.02 12.67 -11.51
C GLU A 150 20.29 13.50 -11.36
N VAL A 151 20.68 14.19 -12.43
CA VAL A 151 21.87 15.04 -12.44
C VAL A 151 21.42 16.48 -12.53
N TYR A 152 21.91 17.30 -11.63
CA TYR A 152 21.67 18.73 -11.58
C TYR A 152 22.99 19.48 -11.68
N GLN A 153 22.95 20.74 -12.11
CA GLN A 153 24.09 21.65 -12.06
C GLN A 153 23.73 22.84 -11.18
N CYS A 154 24.59 23.16 -10.22
CA CYS A 154 24.43 24.34 -9.37
C CYS A 154 24.74 25.61 -10.16
N LYS A 155 23.84 26.59 -10.10
CA LYS A 155 24.06 27.88 -10.77
C LYS A 155 25.11 28.74 -10.09
N SER A 156 25.29 28.57 -8.78
CA SER A 156 26.22 29.39 -8.00
C SER A 156 27.69 28.96 -8.16
N CYS A 157 27.97 27.65 -8.21
CA CYS A 157 29.36 27.14 -8.26
C CYS A 157 29.66 26.25 -9.47
N GLY A 158 28.69 26.00 -10.34
CA GLY A 158 28.84 25.18 -11.56
C GLY A 158 28.99 23.67 -11.33
N LYS A 159 29.13 23.21 -10.08
CA LYS A 159 29.30 21.79 -9.73
C LYS A 159 28.06 20.97 -10.08
N LEU A 160 28.29 19.72 -10.49
CA LEU A 160 27.23 18.74 -10.64
C LEU A 160 26.79 18.21 -9.27
N VAL A 161 25.48 18.01 -9.13
CA VAL A 161 24.84 17.45 -7.95
C VAL A 161 24.00 16.26 -8.39
N GLU A 162 24.27 15.10 -7.80
CA GLU A 162 23.55 13.87 -8.11
C GLU A 162 22.47 13.60 -7.07
N PHE A 163 21.30 13.18 -7.52
CA PHE A 163 20.20 12.73 -6.69
C PHE A 163 19.79 11.30 -7.09
N PRO A 164 20.38 10.28 -6.45
CA PRO A 164 20.01 8.89 -6.70
C PRO A 164 18.61 8.57 -6.16
N ARG A 165 17.76 7.97 -7.00
CA ARG A 165 16.43 7.49 -6.64
C ARG A 165 16.54 6.07 -6.08
N ILE A 166 16.72 5.99 -4.76
CA ILE A 166 17.00 4.76 -4.00
C ILE A 166 15.71 3.93 -3.86
N ASN A 167 15.77 2.63 -4.17
CA ASN A 167 14.64 1.71 -3.98
C ASN A 167 14.85 0.67 -2.88
N ASN A 168 16.05 0.58 -2.32
CA ASN A 168 16.30 -0.24 -1.13
C ASN A 168 15.78 0.49 0.12
N PRO A 169 14.75 -0.02 0.83
CA PRO A 169 14.18 0.65 1.99
C PRO A 169 15.17 0.77 3.17
N VAL A 170 16.12 -0.15 3.32
CA VAL A 170 17.18 -0.07 4.35
C VAL A 170 18.13 1.09 4.08
N SER A 171 18.47 1.34 2.81
CA SER A 171 19.26 2.51 2.42
C SER A 171 18.50 3.82 2.64
N LEU A 172 17.16 3.79 2.55
CA LEU A 172 16.31 4.94 2.85
C LEU A 172 16.30 5.31 4.34
N LEU A 173 16.42 4.34 5.25
CA LEU A 173 16.57 4.60 6.70
C LEU A 173 17.81 5.47 7.01
N LYS A 174 18.85 5.35 6.19
CA LYS A 174 20.09 6.14 6.29
C LYS A 174 19.98 7.50 5.59
N SER A 175 19.47 7.51 4.35
CA SER A 175 19.40 8.74 3.56
C SER A 175 18.32 9.72 4.04
N ARG A 176 17.24 9.19 4.65
CA ARG A 176 16.13 9.91 5.28
C ARG A 176 15.50 10.99 4.42
N LYS A 177 15.53 10.83 3.10
CA LYS A 177 15.05 11.85 2.18
C LYS A 177 14.62 11.30 0.83
N GLY A 178 13.67 11.96 0.19
CA GLY A 178 13.20 11.59 -1.13
C GLY A 178 11.89 12.26 -1.53
N ARG A 179 11.16 11.62 -2.43
CA ARG A 179 9.80 12.00 -2.86
C ARG A 179 8.82 10.87 -2.52
N CYS A 180 7.56 10.97 -2.93
CA CYS A 180 6.50 10.04 -2.52
C CYS A 180 6.89 8.55 -2.61
N GLY A 181 7.58 8.14 -3.68
CA GLY A 181 8.11 6.77 -3.82
C GLY A 181 9.04 6.35 -2.68
N GLU A 182 10.07 7.14 -2.35
CA GLU A 182 10.97 6.85 -1.23
C GLU A 182 10.29 6.98 0.13
N TRP A 183 9.42 7.98 0.29
CA TRP A 183 8.66 8.19 1.51
C TRP A 183 7.84 6.94 1.86
N VAL A 184 7.00 6.48 0.94
CA VAL A 184 6.16 5.29 1.14
C VAL A 184 7.01 4.03 1.28
N ASN A 185 8.09 3.89 0.50
CA ASN A 185 8.96 2.71 0.57
C ASN A 185 9.65 2.57 1.94
N CYS A 186 10.16 3.67 2.50
CA CYS A 186 10.78 3.66 3.82
C CYS A 186 9.74 3.51 4.93
N PHE A 187 8.63 4.25 4.84
CA PHE A 187 7.55 4.17 5.81
C PHE A 187 6.96 2.76 5.91
N MET A 188 6.74 2.07 4.79
CA MET A 188 6.23 0.70 4.76
C MET A 188 7.15 -0.29 5.48
N LEU A 189 8.48 -0.14 5.39
CA LEU A 189 9.41 -0.99 6.15
C LEU A 189 9.26 -0.76 7.66
N ILE A 190 9.17 0.49 8.09
CA ILE A 190 9.02 0.85 9.51
C ILE A 190 7.66 0.38 10.04
N LEU A 191 6.59 0.61 9.27
CA LEU A 191 5.24 0.16 9.58
C LEU A 191 5.19 -1.37 9.74
N GLN A 192 5.80 -2.10 8.81
CA GLN A 192 5.91 -3.56 8.89
C GLN A 192 6.70 -4.03 10.12
N ALA A 193 7.73 -3.28 10.54
CA ALA A 193 8.51 -3.61 11.72
C ALA A 193 7.76 -3.40 13.03
N LEU A 194 6.92 -2.35 13.10
CA LEU A 194 6.15 -2.02 14.30
C LEU A 194 4.86 -2.86 14.46
N ILE A 195 4.05 -2.97 13.40
CA ILE A 195 2.71 -3.59 13.48
C ILE A 195 2.55 -4.84 12.62
N GLY A 196 3.56 -5.15 11.80
CA GLY A 196 3.55 -6.27 10.87
C GLY A 196 4.15 -7.56 11.43
N GLY A 197 4.60 -7.56 12.69
CA GLY A 197 5.04 -8.77 13.39
C GLY A 197 3.88 -9.75 13.59
N GLY A 198 4.04 -11.00 13.13
CA GLY A 198 3.06 -12.07 13.27
C GLY A 198 2.61 -12.72 11.95
N ASP A 199 1.55 -13.53 12.03
CA ASP A 199 0.95 -14.25 10.90
C ASP A 199 0.07 -13.35 10.00
N THR A 200 -0.31 -12.15 10.46
CA THR A 200 -1.28 -11.30 9.76
C THR A 200 -0.61 -10.21 8.93
N ASP A 201 -0.82 -10.22 7.60
CA ASP A 201 -0.37 -9.12 6.73
C ASP A 201 -1.34 -7.94 6.78
N ARG A 202 -0.98 -6.93 7.57
CA ARG A 202 -1.79 -5.75 7.84
C ARG A 202 -1.39 -4.52 7.04
N ILE A 203 -0.46 -4.64 6.09
CA ILE A 203 -0.02 -3.51 5.26
C ILE A 203 -0.43 -3.70 3.80
N ARG A 204 -0.68 -2.58 3.12
CA ARG A 204 -1.03 -2.57 1.70
C ARG A 204 -0.37 -1.38 1.03
N TYR A 205 0.38 -1.66 -0.03
CA TYR A 205 0.94 -0.62 -0.88
C TYR A 205 -0.13 -0.15 -1.86
N VAL A 206 -0.34 1.16 -1.99
CA VAL A 206 -1.35 1.70 -2.90
C VAL A 206 -0.69 2.52 -3.99
N TRP A 207 -1.00 2.17 -5.23
CA TRP A 207 -0.47 2.82 -6.43
C TRP A 207 -1.59 3.49 -7.20
N ASN A 208 -1.40 4.78 -7.51
CA ASN A 208 -2.23 5.49 -8.47
C ASN A 208 -1.47 5.67 -9.80
N HIS A 209 -2.17 5.44 -10.91
CA HIS A 209 -1.60 5.54 -12.25
C HIS A 209 -1.00 6.91 -12.57
N GLU A 210 -1.60 7.98 -12.06
CA GLU A 210 -1.17 9.38 -12.27
C GLU A 210 -0.05 9.82 -11.31
N ASP A 211 0.96 8.96 -11.15
CA ASP A 211 2.24 9.24 -10.47
C ASP A 211 2.08 9.68 -9.00
N HIS A 212 1.33 8.90 -8.21
CA HIS A 212 1.36 9.00 -6.75
C HIS A 212 1.20 7.63 -6.10
N VAL A 213 1.76 7.50 -4.91
CA VAL A 213 1.75 6.26 -4.14
C VAL A 213 1.58 6.60 -2.67
N TRP A 214 0.92 5.70 -1.94
CA TRP A 214 0.66 5.79 -0.51
C TRP A 214 0.50 4.37 0.05
N CYS A 215 0.01 4.24 1.29
CA CYS A 215 -0.26 2.94 1.87
C CYS A 215 -1.59 2.88 2.60
N GLU A 216 -2.00 1.67 2.95
CA GLU A 216 -3.09 1.42 3.89
C GLU A 216 -2.61 0.44 4.94
N TYR A 217 -3.23 0.51 6.11
CA TYR A 217 -3.11 -0.53 7.14
C TYR A 217 -4.48 -1.09 7.51
N TYR A 218 -4.52 -2.34 7.93
CA TYR A 218 -5.75 -2.95 8.41
C TYR A 218 -5.89 -2.75 9.92
N SER A 219 -6.93 -2.01 10.31
CA SER A 219 -7.33 -1.85 11.71
C SER A 219 -8.17 -3.04 12.14
N ASN A 220 -7.75 -3.68 13.24
CA ASN A 220 -8.49 -4.80 13.81
C ASN A 220 -9.74 -4.33 14.56
N SER A 221 -9.64 -3.19 15.26
CA SER A 221 -10.76 -2.55 15.93
C SER A 221 -11.85 -2.13 14.94
N SER A 222 -11.49 -1.35 13.92
CA SER A 222 -12.43 -0.86 12.91
C SER A 222 -12.77 -1.88 11.82
N LYS A 223 -12.08 -3.03 11.78
CA LYS A 223 -12.26 -4.13 10.81
C LYS A 223 -12.27 -3.67 9.35
N ARG A 224 -11.37 -2.74 9.01
CA ARG A 224 -11.23 -2.18 7.67
C ARG A 224 -9.83 -1.67 7.41
N TRP A 225 -9.53 -1.49 6.13
CA TRP A 225 -8.33 -0.78 5.68
C TRP A 225 -8.49 0.72 5.85
N ILE A 226 -7.55 1.31 6.57
CA ILE A 226 -7.44 2.75 6.81
C ILE A 226 -6.36 3.31 5.88
N HIS A 227 -6.69 4.41 5.21
CA HIS A 227 -5.80 5.17 4.35
C HIS A 227 -4.64 5.77 5.15
N LEU A 228 -3.42 5.75 4.60
CA LEU A 228 -2.24 6.40 5.16
C LEU A 228 -1.45 7.11 4.05
N ASP A 229 -1.22 8.40 4.19
CA ASP A 229 -0.24 9.14 3.37
C ASP A 229 0.88 9.69 4.25
N PRO A 230 2.08 9.06 4.25
CA PRO A 230 3.20 9.52 5.07
C PRO A 230 3.78 10.86 4.60
N CYS A 231 3.62 11.23 3.32
CA CYS A 231 4.09 12.54 2.82
C CYS A 231 3.28 13.68 3.44
N GLU A 232 2.00 13.41 3.68
CA GLU A 232 1.06 14.38 4.22
C GLU A 232 0.92 14.28 5.75
N ALA A 233 1.34 13.15 6.36
CA ALA A 233 1.05 12.75 7.74
C ALA A 233 -0.46 12.68 8.01
N VAL A 234 -1.17 12.12 7.04
CA VAL A 234 -2.64 12.04 7.05
C VAL A 234 -3.06 10.57 7.13
N ALA A 235 -3.99 10.29 8.02
CA ALA A 235 -4.65 8.99 8.12
C ALA A 235 -6.14 9.13 7.80
N ASP A 236 -6.73 8.04 7.30
CA ASP A 236 -8.15 7.84 7.07
C ASP A 236 -8.89 8.86 6.17
N GLU A 237 -8.14 9.62 5.37
CA GLU A 237 -8.72 10.60 4.45
C GLU A 237 -8.57 10.20 2.98
N PRO A 238 -9.33 9.21 2.48
CA PRO A 238 -9.19 8.74 1.10
C PRO A 238 -9.54 9.79 0.04
N LEU A 239 -10.30 10.83 0.41
CA LEU A 239 -10.65 11.94 -0.48
C LEU A 239 -9.62 13.09 -0.51
N LEU A 240 -8.51 12.95 0.22
CA LEU A 240 -7.39 13.89 0.20
C LEU A 240 -6.97 14.26 -1.23
N TYR A 241 -6.89 13.26 -2.11
CA TYR A 241 -6.39 13.47 -3.46
C TYR A 241 -7.41 14.18 -4.37
N CYS A 242 -8.64 13.68 -4.45
CA CYS A 242 -9.63 14.23 -5.38
C CYS A 242 -10.24 15.54 -4.88
N ASN A 243 -10.62 15.62 -3.61
CA ASN A 243 -11.35 16.77 -3.09
C ASN A 243 -10.41 17.84 -2.57
N ASN A 244 -9.39 17.46 -1.80
CA ASN A 244 -8.49 18.44 -1.21
C ASN A 244 -7.41 18.90 -2.21
N TRP A 245 -6.74 18.00 -2.94
CA TRP A 245 -5.77 18.45 -3.96
C TRP A 245 -6.44 18.91 -5.24
N GLY A 246 -7.57 18.30 -5.62
CA GLY A 246 -8.19 18.52 -6.92
C GLY A 246 -7.73 17.53 -8.00
N LYS A 247 -6.96 16.50 -7.61
CA LYS A 247 -6.32 15.53 -8.51
C LYS A 247 -7.34 14.71 -9.29
N LYS A 248 -7.14 14.59 -10.60
CA LYS A 248 -7.87 13.65 -11.47
C LYS A 248 -7.12 12.32 -11.56
N MET A 249 -7.82 11.20 -11.42
CA MET A 249 -7.22 9.86 -11.34
C MET A 249 -7.98 8.84 -12.19
N SER A 250 -7.30 7.81 -12.71
CA SER A 250 -7.90 6.73 -13.50
C SER A 250 -8.02 5.41 -12.73
N PHE A 251 -6.89 4.89 -12.25
CA PHE A 251 -6.79 3.63 -11.52
C PHE A 251 -6.03 3.83 -10.22
N VAL A 252 -6.56 3.23 -9.15
CA VAL A 252 -5.88 3.08 -7.86
C VAL A 252 -5.86 1.60 -7.52
N ILE A 253 -4.68 1.00 -7.40
CA ILE A 253 -4.53 -0.44 -7.15
C ILE A 253 -3.82 -0.65 -5.81
N GLY A 254 -4.45 -1.42 -4.93
CA GLY A 254 -3.87 -1.87 -3.67
C GLY A 254 -3.19 -3.23 -3.82
N PHE A 255 -1.96 -3.34 -3.32
CA PHE A 255 -1.15 -4.55 -3.31
C PHE A 255 -0.91 -4.98 -1.87
N ASN A 256 -1.47 -6.13 -1.49
CA ASN A 256 -1.19 -6.84 -0.26
C ASN A 256 -0.50 -8.17 -0.61
N ARG A 257 0.10 -8.86 0.37
CA ARG A 257 0.72 -10.17 0.15
C ARG A 257 -0.26 -11.17 -0.45
N HIS A 258 -1.48 -11.22 0.09
CA HIS A 258 -2.45 -12.26 -0.19
C HIS A 258 -3.34 -11.95 -1.40
N TYR A 259 -3.64 -10.68 -1.67
CA TYR A 259 -4.43 -10.27 -2.83
C TYR A 259 -4.13 -8.84 -3.29
N ILE A 260 -4.57 -8.56 -4.51
CA ILE A 260 -4.57 -7.26 -5.18
C ILE A 260 -6.03 -6.82 -5.33
N ILE A 261 -6.29 -5.52 -5.23
CA ILE A 261 -7.65 -4.97 -5.31
C ILE A 261 -7.66 -3.61 -6.03
N ASP A 262 -8.64 -3.40 -6.93
CA ASP A 262 -8.89 -2.09 -7.54
C ASP A 262 -9.60 -1.19 -6.53
N LEU A 263 -8.91 -0.21 -5.96
CA LEU A 263 -9.41 0.74 -4.96
C LEU A 263 -9.92 2.04 -5.58
N SER A 264 -10.09 2.12 -6.91
CA SER A 264 -10.52 3.35 -7.58
C SER A 264 -11.78 3.95 -6.94
N ASP A 265 -12.79 3.13 -6.64
CA ASP A 265 -14.06 3.61 -6.06
C ASP A 265 -13.90 4.18 -4.65
N LYS A 266 -12.84 3.80 -3.92
CA LYS A 266 -12.54 4.32 -2.59
C LYS A 266 -11.91 5.72 -2.65
N TYR A 267 -11.10 6.00 -3.67
CA TYR A 267 -10.22 7.17 -3.73
C TYR A 267 -10.59 8.18 -4.81
N ILE A 268 -11.39 7.80 -5.80
CA ILE A 268 -11.71 8.62 -6.97
C ILE A 268 -13.19 8.99 -6.93
N THR A 269 -13.48 10.29 -6.87
CA THR A 269 -14.86 10.77 -7.01
C THR A 269 -15.30 10.75 -8.48
N PRO A 270 -16.61 10.62 -8.75
CA PRO A 270 -17.12 10.61 -10.13
C PRO A 270 -16.67 11.82 -10.97
N GLU A 271 -16.56 13.00 -10.36
CA GLU A 271 -16.19 14.25 -11.04
C GLU A 271 -14.70 14.31 -11.40
N LYS A 272 -13.85 13.56 -10.67
CA LYS A 272 -12.40 13.52 -10.83
C LYS A 272 -11.90 12.25 -11.52
N GLN A 273 -12.81 11.36 -11.92
CA GLN A 273 -12.50 10.13 -12.64
C GLN A 273 -12.05 10.43 -14.07
N ILE A 274 -10.80 10.10 -14.38
CA ILE A 274 -10.31 9.97 -15.75
C ILE A 274 -10.93 8.71 -16.34
N SER A 275 -11.46 8.79 -17.57
CA SER A 275 -12.06 7.63 -18.24
C SER A 275 -11.08 6.45 -18.27
N LYS A 276 -11.41 5.34 -17.59
CA LYS A 276 -10.57 4.14 -17.57
C LYS A 276 -10.30 3.62 -19.00
N ALA A 277 -11.31 3.71 -19.87
CA ALA A 277 -11.23 3.33 -21.27
C ALA A 277 -10.24 4.16 -22.11
N SER A 278 -9.89 5.39 -21.70
CA SER A 278 -8.84 6.16 -22.37
C SER A 278 -7.42 5.69 -22.02
N ILE A 279 -7.27 4.86 -20.99
CA ILE A 279 -6.00 4.31 -20.53
C ILE A 279 -5.84 2.85 -20.98
N THR A 280 -6.81 1.99 -20.64
CA THR A 280 -6.80 0.56 -20.98
C THR A 280 -8.20 -0.06 -20.80
N SER A 281 -8.36 -1.33 -21.15
CA SER A 281 -9.62 -2.06 -20.91
C SER A 281 -9.77 -2.45 -19.44
N GLU A 282 -10.87 -2.03 -18.81
CA GLU A 282 -11.22 -2.43 -17.45
C GLU A 282 -11.37 -3.95 -17.29
N SER A 283 -11.89 -4.64 -18.30
CA SER A 283 -12.04 -6.10 -18.25
C SER A 283 -10.67 -6.79 -18.19
N LYS A 284 -9.68 -6.26 -18.91
CA LYS A 284 -8.30 -6.77 -18.90
C LYS A 284 -7.62 -6.54 -17.55
N VAL A 285 -7.82 -5.37 -16.94
CA VAL A 285 -7.36 -5.08 -15.57
C VAL A 285 -8.00 -6.05 -14.56
N LYS A 286 -9.32 -6.25 -14.63
CA LYS A 286 -10.04 -7.20 -13.76
C LYS A 286 -9.54 -8.64 -13.95
N SER A 287 -9.30 -9.07 -15.19
CA SER A 287 -8.72 -10.38 -15.50
C SER A 287 -7.31 -10.55 -14.94
N ALA A 288 -6.45 -9.53 -15.06
CA ALA A 288 -5.10 -9.55 -14.51
C ALA A 288 -5.09 -9.66 -12.97
N ILE A 289 -5.92 -8.85 -12.29
CA ILE A 289 -6.08 -8.93 -10.82
C ILE A 289 -6.58 -10.31 -10.40
N HIS A 290 -7.63 -10.82 -11.07
CA HIS A 290 -8.18 -12.15 -10.75
C HIS A 290 -7.14 -13.27 -10.90
N TYR A 291 -6.37 -13.25 -11.99
CA TYR A 291 -5.32 -14.23 -12.23
C TYR A 291 -4.22 -14.21 -11.19
N ILE A 292 -3.76 -13.02 -10.79
CA ILE A 292 -2.72 -12.90 -9.77
C ILE A 292 -3.27 -13.31 -8.40
N ASN A 293 -4.50 -12.93 -8.06
CA ASN A 293 -5.13 -13.34 -6.80
C ASN A 293 -5.32 -14.86 -6.71
N SER A 294 -5.73 -15.50 -7.79
CA SER A 294 -5.85 -16.97 -7.86
C SER A 294 -4.50 -17.66 -7.63
N LYS A 295 -3.42 -17.12 -8.18
CA LYS A 295 -2.06 -17.61 -7.91
C LYS A 295 -1.65 -17.42 -6.45
N LYS A 296 -1.79 -16.20 -5.93
CA LYS A 296 -1.46 -15.87 -4.53
C LYS A 296 -2.22 -16.75 -3.54
N GLN A 297 -3.52 -16.94 -3.76
CA GLN A 297 -4.36 -17.81 -2.94
C GLN A 297 -3.87 -19.26 -2.97
N SER A 298 -3.54 -19.79 -4.17
CA SER A 298 -3.01 -21.14 -4.32
C SER A 298 -1.62 -21.30 -3.69
N ASP A 299 -0.75 -20.30 -3.83
CA ASP A 299 0.56 -20.27 -3.20
C ASP A 299 0.44 -20.30 -1.68
N PHE A 300 -0.44 -19.47 -1.12
CA PHE A 300 -0.70 -19.43 0.32
C PHE A 300 -1.25 -20.77 0.83
N TYR A 301 -2.25 -21.35 0.15
CA TYR A 301 -2.77 -22.67 0.48
C TYR A 301 -1.68 -23.75 0.47
N ARG A 302 -0.80 -23.76 -0.54
CA ARG A 302 0.32 -24.71 -0.62
C ARG A 302 1.30 -24.54 0.54
N GLN A 303 1.63 -23.30 0.90
CA GLN A 303 2.52 -23.02 2.04
C GLN A 303 1.91 -23.50 3.36
N LEU A 304 0.62 -23.26 3.58
CA LEU A 304 -0.08 -23.74 4.77
C LEU A 304 -0.12 -25.27 4.83
N LYS A 305 -0.37 -25.97 3.71
CA LYS A 305 -0.38 -27.44 3.68
C LYS A 305 0.95 -28.11 4.07
N ILE A 306 2.06 -27.38 4.02
CA ILE A 306 3.36 -27.87 4.52
C ILE A 306 3.40 -27.84 6.05
N GLN A 307 2.67 -26.90 6.67
CA GLN A 307 2.72 -26.63 8.11
C GLN A 307 1.55 -27.24 8.89
N MET A 308 0.41 -27.47 8.25
CA MET A 308 -0.81 -27.96 8.88
C MET A 308 -1.62 -28.90 7.97
N ASN A 309 -2.63 -29.55 8.54
CA ASN A 309 -3.49 -30.43 7.76
C ASN A 309 -4.36 -29.65 6.76
N GLU A 310 -4.91 -30.36 5.78
CA GLU A 310 -5.65 -29.74 4.68
C GLU A 310 -6.89 -28.95 5.13
N GLU A 311 -7.67 -29.47 6.08
CA GLU A 311 -8.86 -28.77 6.58
C GLU A 311 -8.50 -27.45 7.26
N GLN A 312 -7.48 -27.46 8.12
CA GLN A 312 -6.97 -26.25 8.78
C GLN A 312 -6.42 -25.24 7.78
N ALA A 313 -5.65 -25.70 6.79
CA ALA A 313 -5.12 -24.83 5.74
C ALA A 313 -6.24 -24.16 4.93
N LEU A 314 -7.29 -24.90 4.59
CA LEU A 314 -8.45 -24.37 3.86
C LEU A 314 -9.26 -23.36 4.69
N ILE A 315 -9.45 -23.63 5.99
CA ILE A 315 -10.10 -22.68 6.90
C ILE A 315 -9.30 -21.38 6.98
N LYS A 316 -7.97 -21.45 7.14
CA LYS A 316 -7.12 -20.25 7.14
C LYS A 316 -7.20 -19.47 5.82
N VAL A 317 -7.18 -20.14 4.66
CA VAL A 317 -7.37 -19.46 3.36
C VAL A 317 -8.73 -18.75 3.31
N TYR A 318 -9.77 -19.37 3.84
CA TYR A 318 -11.10 -18.76 3.90
C TYR A 318 -11.12 -17.50 4.77
N GLU A 319 -10.59 -17.60 5.99
CA GLU A 319 -10.65 -16.53 7.00
C GLU A 319 -9.69 -15.37 6.68
N GLU A 320 -8.50 -15.66 6.14
CA GLU A 320 -7.44 -14.66 5.93
C GLU A 320 -7.46 -14.05 4.50
N ILE A 321 -8.04 -14.75 3.52
CA ILE A 321 -8.07 -14.27 2.12
C ILE A 321 -9.48 -14.10 1.60
N ILE A 322 -10.28 -15.18 1.57
CA ILE A 322 -11.55 -15.19 0.83
C ILE A 322 -12.55 -14.23 1.46
N VAL A 323 -12.76 -14.32 2.77
CA VAL A 323 -13.72 -13.46 3.50
C VAL A 323 -13.31 -11.99 3.44
N PRO A 324 -12.06 -11.59 3.80
CA PRO A 324 -11.67 -10.19 3.74
C PRO A 324 -11.77 -9.60 2.32
N HIS A 325 -11.29 -10.33 1.31
CA HIS A 325 -11.35 -9.87 -0.08
C HIS A 325 -12.80 -9.71 -0.60
N ASN A 326 -13.67 -10.66 -0.27
CA ASN A 326 -15.08 -10.60 -0.66
C ASN A 326 -15.80 -9.47 0.08
N ALA A 327 -15.53 -9.27 1.37
CA ALA A 327 -16.11 -8.18 2.14
C ALA A 327 -15.78 -6.81 1.53
N GLU A 328 -14.53 -6.57 1.13
CA GLU A 328 -14.15 -5.33 0.43
C GLU A 328 -14.78 -5.21 -0.97
N THR A 329 -14.92 -6.32 -1.68
CA THR A 329 -15.53 -6.30 -3.03
C THR A 329 -17.03 -6.05 -2.98
N LEU A 330 -17.72 -6.59 -1.97
CA LEU A 330 -19.16 -6.37 -1.75
C LEU A 330 -19.46 -4.94 -1.28
N LYS A 331 -18.63 -4.39 -0.38
CA LYS A 331 -18.79 -2.99 0.05
C LYS A 331 -18.68 -1.98 -1.10
N LYS A 332 -17.97 -2.28 -2.19
CA LYS A 332 -17.97 -1.41 -3.40
C LYS A 332 -19.31 -1.38 -4.13
N SER A 333 -20.10 -2.45 -4.01
CA SER A 333 -21.42 -2.51 -4.64
C SER A 333 -22.47 -1.70 -3.88
N GLU A 334 -22.24 -1.48 -2.59
CA GLU A 334 -22.99 -0.57 -1.72
C GLU A 334 -22.31 0.81 -1.83
N LYS A 335 -22.81 1.68 -2.71
CA LYS A 335 -22.24 3.02 -2.98
C LYS A 335 -22.33 3.95 -1.76
N GLU A 336 -21.62 3.67 -0.67
CA GLU A 336 -21.36 4.66 0.36
C GLU A 336 -20.34 5.65 -0.20
N LEU A 337 -20.75 6.91 -0.35
CA LEU A 337 -19.80 7.96 -0.70
C LEU A 337 -18.75 8.02 0.42
N PRO A 338 -17.45 8.12 0.08
CA PRO A 338 -16.44 8.31 1.10
C PRO A 338 -16.74 9.61 1.86
N SER A 339 -16.81 9.55 3.18
CA SER A 339 -16.97 10.73 4.03
C SER A 339 -15.59 11.21 4.46
N THR A 340 -15.26 12.47 4.18
CA THR A 340 -14.14 13.17 4.81
C THR A 340 -14.40 13.26 6.31
N THR A 341 -13.46 12.82 7.13
CA THR A 341 -13.61 12.80 8.60
C THR A 341 -13.16 14.10 9.25
N THR A 342 -12.29 14.89 8.60
CA THR A 342 -11.63 16.05 9.23
C THR A 342 -11.71 17.32 8.38
N SER A 343 -12.25 18.40 8.95
CA SER A 343 -12.30 19.74 8.33
C SER A 343 -10.96 20.50 8.36
N ASP A 344 -9.98 20.00 9.12
CA ASP A 344 -8.79 20.76 9.52
C ASP A 344 -7.54 20.44 8.68
N LEU A 345 -7.71 19.69 7.58
CA LEU A 345 -6.61 19.39 6.67
C LEU A 345 -6.14 20.68 5.97
N PRO A 346 -4.81 20.89 5.83
CA PRO A 346 -4.28 21.92 4.97
C PRO A 346 -4.85 21.79 3.55
N VAL A 347 -5.21 22.93 2.94
CA VAL A 347 -5.77 22.95 1.58
C VAL A 347 -4.65 22.71 0.56
N GLY A 348 -4.88 21.76 -0.34
CA GLY A 348 -3.95 21.40 -1.40
C GLY A 348 -2.79 20.54 -0.92
N ARG A 349 -2.01 20.07 -1.89
CA ARG A 349 -0.84 19.21 -1.65
C ARG A 349 0.27 19.96 -0.94
N GLN A 350 0.76 19.42 0.20
CA GLN A 350 1.85 20.03 0.96
C GLN A 350 3.24 19.57 0.49
N SER A 351 3.33 18.42 -0.18
CA SER A 351 4.57 17.91 -0.77
C SER A 351 4.80 18.39 -2.21
N GLY A 352 6.03 18.85 -2.51
CA GLY A 352 6.40 19.37 -3.84
C GLY A 352 6.66 20.87 -3.84
N SER A 353 7.05 21.42 -5.00
CA SER A 353 7.16 22.88 -5.17
C SER A 353 5.81 23.48 -5.54
N ALA A 354 5.56 24.73 -5.14
CA ALA A 354 4.31 25.44 -5.43
C ALA A 354 4.05 25.56 -6.95
N GLU A 355 5.09 25.77 -7.75
CA GLU A 355 4.96 25.81 -9.21
C GLU A 355 4.53 24.44 -9.76
N TRP A 356 5.11 23.37 -9.22
CA TRP A 356 4.81 22.01 -9.65
C TRP A 356 3.40 21.57 -9.23
N THR A 357 2.99 21.81 -7.98
CA THR A 357 1.63 21.47 -7.51
C THR A 357 0.56 22.25 -8.28
N LYS A 358 0.76 23.56 -8.46
CA LYS A 358 -0.14 24.39 -9.27
C LYS A 358 -0.20 23.96 -10.74
N SER A 359 0.93 23.57 -11.35
CA SER A 359 0.94 23.08 -12.74
C SER A 359 0.11 21.81 -12.94
N ARG A 360 -0.09 21.04 -11.88
CA ARG A 360 -0.90 19.82 -11.87
C ARG A 360 -2.34 20.05 -11.39
N GLY A 361 -2.68 21.27 -10.99
CA GLY A 361 -3.97 21.58 -10.35
C GLY A 361 -4.15 20.84 -9.02
N GLU A 362 -3.04 20.61 -8.31
CA GLU A 362 -3.00 19.92 -7.01
C GLU A 362 -2.86 20.91 -5.82
N ASP A 363 -3.03 22.23 -6.06
CA ASP A 363 -2.94 23.30 -5.04
C ASP A 363 -4.27 23.57 -4.31
N GLY A 364 -5.28 22.71 -4.52
CA GLY A 364 -6.57 22.75 -3.83
C GLY A 364 -7.54 23.83 -4.30
N LYS A 365 -7.47 24.19 -5.60
CA LYS A 365 -8.35 25.18 -6.24
C LYS A 365 -9.34 24.60 -7.23
#